data_AF-A0A2M6U9G2-F1
#
_entry.id   AF-A0A2M6U9G2-F1
#
_cell.length_a   1.000
_cell.length_b   1.000
_cell.length_c   1.000
_cell.angle_alpha   90.00
_cell.angle_beta   90.00
_cell.angle_gamma   90.00
#
_symmetry.space_group_name_H-M   'P 1'
#
loop_
_entity.id
_entity.type
_entity.pdbx_description
1 polymer ?
#
loop_
_entity_poly.entity_id
_entity_poly.type
_entity_poly.pdbx_seq_one_letter_code
_entity_poly.pdbx_strand_id
1 'polypeptide(L)' 'MLHDEELSILRDISQSVAFADDRQGKMGQLIADGYVMKDGDLFELTAKGVTAVEEHAAALGTSDIGQAGASSDRLI' A
#
# COMPACT_ATOMS: atom_id res chain seq x y z
N MET A 1 11.89 -8.31 -7.00
CA MET A 1 10.44 -8.13 -7.14
C MET A 1 9.84 -8.24 -5.76
N LEU A 2 8.90 -7.36 -5.40
CA LEU A 2 8.25 -7.36 -4.09
C LEU A 2 7.26 -8.53 -3.98
N HIS A 3 7.15 -9.11 -2.79
CA HIS A 3 6.14 -10.11 -2.45
C HIS A 3 4.82 -9.44 -2.00
N ASP A 4 3.70 -10.17 -2.06
CA ASP A 4 2.38 -9.69 -1.64
C ASP A 4 2.37 -9.11 -0.21
N GLU A 5 3.17 -9.69 0.69
CA GLU A 5 3.27 -9.23 2.07
C GLU A 5 3.99 -7.87 2.18
N GLU A 6 5.02 -7.64 1.37
CA GLU A 6 5.71 -6.35 1.31
C GLU A 6 4.80 -5.29 0.67
N LEU A 7 4.06 -5.65 -0.37
CA LEU A 7 3.05 -4.82 -1.00
C LEU A 7 1.92 -4.44 -0.04
N SER A 8 1.48 -5.38 0.81
CA SER A 8 0.51 -5.10 1.87
C SER A 8 1.02 -4.05 2.85
N ILE A 9 2.31 -4.08 3.21
CA ILE A 9 2.92 -3.07 4.10
C ILE A 9 2.95 -1.72 3.40
N LEU A 10 3.39 -1.65 2.14
CA LEU A 10 3.39 -0.40 1.38
C LEU A 10 1.98 0.19 1.27
N ARG A 11 0.96 -0.66 1.08
CA ARG A 11 -0.44 -0.24 1.05
C ARG A 11 -0.91 0.31 2.41
N ASP A 12 -0.56 -0.34 3.52
CA ASP A 12 -0.91 0.16 4.86
C ASP A 12 -0.28 1.54 5.11
N ILE A 13 0.97 1.75 4.73
CA ILE A 13 1.65 3.05 4.83
C ILE A 13 0.93 4.11 4.01
N SER A 14 0.56 3.79 2.75
CA SER A 14 -0.22 4.70 1.88
C SER A 14 -1.55 5.12 2.51
N GLN A 15 -2.20 4.21 3.24
CA GLN A 15 -3.46 4.48 3.94
C GLN A 15 -3.27 5.04 5.35
N SER A 16 -2.03 5.35 5.77
CA SER A 16 -1.70 5.78 7.14
C SER A 16 -2.19 4.81 8.21
N VAL A 17 -2.13 3.51 7.93
CA VAL A 17 -2.51 2.42 8.83
C VAL A 17 -1.31 1.97 9.64
N ALA A 18 -1.49 1.85 10.96
CA ALA A 18 -0.47 1.28 11.83
C ALA A 18 -0.30 -0.23 11.54
N PHE A 19 0.93 -0.66 11.30
CA PHE A 19 1.25 -2.06 11.03
C PHE A 19 1.86 -2.74 12.26
N ALA A 20 1.75 -4.07 12.31
CA ALA A 20 2.27 -4.87 13.41
C ALA A 20 3.81 -4.84 13.47
N ASP A 21 4.36 -4.85 14.68
CA ASP A 21 5.81 -4.75 14.94
C ASP A 21 6.61 -5.91 14.33
N ASP A 22 5.98 -7.08 14.16
CA ASP A 22 6.56 -8.25 13.48
C ASP A 22 7.02 -7.95 12.04
N ARG A 23 6.46 -6.90 11.43
CA ARG A 23 6.80 -6.46 10.06
C ARG A 23 8.00 -5.52 10.01
N GLN A 24 8.57 -5.11 11.15
CA GLN A 24 9.73 -4.20 11.19
C GLN A 24 10.95 -4.75 10.46
N GLY A 25 11.18 -6.07 10.47
CA GLY A 25 12.29 -6.69 9.72
C GLY A 25 12.18 -6.45 8.21
N LYS A 26 10.96 -6.55 7.66
CA LYS A 26 10.67 -6.26 6.24
C LYS A 26 10.76 -4.77 5.95
N MET A 27 10.39 -3.95 6.93
CA MET A 27 10.47 -2.51 6.81
C MET A 27 11.90 -2.01 6.58
N GLY A 28 12.88 -2.60 7.28
CA GLY A 28 14.29 -2.31 7.04
C GLY A 28 14.72 -2.61 5.59
N GLN A 29 14.24 -3.71 5.02
CA GLN A 29 14.51 -4.08 3.63
C GLN A 29 13.85 -3.10 2.66
N LEU A 30 12.58 -2.74 2.87
CA LEU A 30 11.86 -1.78 2.04
C LEU A 30 12.52 -0.39 2.03
N ILE A 31 13.11 0.02 3.15
CA ILE A 31 13.89 1.25 3.26
C ILE A 31 15.21 1.12 2.50
N ALA A 32 15.94 0.01 2.69
CA ALA A 32 17.21 -0.24 2.00
C ALA A 32 17.04 -0.30 0.47
N ASP A 33 15.94 -0.90 0.00
CA ASP A 33 15.57 -0.96 -1.41
C ASP A 33 14.96 0.35 -1.94
N GLY A 34 14.72 1.33 -1.08
CA GLY A 34 14.24 2.66 -1.43
C GLY A 34 12.76 2.72 -1.81
N TYR A 35 11.94 1.76 -1.39
CA TYR A 35 10.47 1.83 -1.52
C TYR A 35 9.85 2.71 -0.44
N VAL A 36 10.50 2.80 0.72
CA VAL A 36 10.04 3.60 1.86
C VAL A 36 11.16 4.52 2.32
N MET A 37 10.81 5.73 2.73
CA MET A 37 11.66 6.64 3.47
C MET A 37 11.13 6.78 4.90
N LYS A 38 12.04 6.89 5.86
CA LYS A 38 11.69 7.22 7.24
C LYS A 38 11.71 8.73 7.43
N ASP A 39 10.59 9.31 7.84
CA ASP A 39 10.48 10.72 8.23
C ASP A 39 10.22 10.81 9.74
N GLY A 40 11.31 10.98 10.51
CA GLY A 40 11.25 10.96 11.97
C GLY A 40 10.79 9.60 12.52
N ASP A 41 9.58 9.58 13.10
CA ASP A 41 8.91 8.39 13.63
C ASP A 41 7.93 7.76 12.63
N LEU A 42 7.64 8.47 11.54
CA LEU A 42 6.74 8.01 10.49
C LEU A 42 7.51 7.37 9.34
N PHE A 43 6.78 6.60 8.56
CA PHE A 43 7.26 6.01 7.33
C PHE A 43 6.42 6.54 6.18
N GLU A 44 7.08 6.94 5.12
CA GLU A 44 6.46 7.46 3.91
C GLU A 44 6.88 6.64 2.69
N LEU A 45 5.96 6.48 1.73
CA LEU A 45 6.30 5.86 0.47
C LEU A 45 7.15 6.80 -0.39
N THR A 46 8.21 6.26 -0.98
CA THR A 46 8.92 6.97 -2.05
C THR A 46 8.12 6.85 -3.35
N ALA A 47 8.52 7.59 -4.39
CA ALA A 47 7.95 7.43 -5.73
C ALA A 47 7.97 5.97 -6.21
N LYS A 48 9.03 5.22 -5.88
CA LYS A 48 9.16 3.79 -6.19
C LYS A 48 8.14 2.94 -5.44
N GLY A 49 7.92 3.22 -4.15
CA GLY A 49 6.91 2.55 -3.33
C GLY A 49 5.49 2.81 -3.83
N VAL A 50 5.19 4.06 -4.22
CA VAL A 50 3.89 4.45 -4.78
C VAL A 50 3.61 3.67 -6.07
N THR A 51 4.55 3.68 -7.02
CA THR A 51 4.39 2.93 -8.29
C THR A 51 4.19 1.44 -8.04
N ALA A 52 4.92 0.82 -7.11
CA ALA A 52 4.74 -0.60 -6.80
C ALA A 52 3.32 -0.92 -6.28
N VAL A 53 2.76 -0.07 -5.41
CA VAL A 53 1.39 -0.23 -4.90
C VAL A 53 0.37 -0.04 -6.02
N GLU A 54 0.56 0.94 -6.89
CA GLU A 54 -0.34 1.20 -8.03
C GLU A 54 -0.30 0.07 -9.06
N GLU A 55 0.90 -0.43 -9.41
CA GLU A 55 1.07 -1.56 -10.33
C GLU A 55 0.40 -2.83 -9.79
N HIS A 56 0.55 -3.09 -8.49
CA HIS A 56 -0.14 -4.22 -7.85
C HIS A 56 -1.65 -4.02 -7.78
N ALA A 57 -2.12 -2.81 -7.48
CA ALA A 57 -3.54 -2.48 -7.52
C ALA A 57 -4.12 -2.63 -8.93
N ALA A 58 -3.37 -2.29 -9.97
CA ALA A 58 -3.78 -2.53 -11.37
C ALA A 58 -3.77 -4.03 -11.72
N ALA A 59 -2.78 -4.78 -11.24
CA ALA A 59 -2.70 -6.23 -11.41
C ALA A 59 -3.82 -6.98 -10.66
N LEU A 60 -4.31 -6.44 -9.54
CA LEU A 60 -5.49 -6.94 -8.82
C LEU A 60 -6.80 -6.38 -9.39
N GLY A 61 -6.79 -5.15 -9.93
CA GLY A 61 -7.95 -4.45 -10.49
C GLY A 61 -8.45 -5.03 -11.80
N THR A 62 -7.65 -5.83 -12.51
CA THR A 62 -8.17 -6.74 -13.56
C THR A 62 -9.05 -7.87 -13.00
N SER A 63 -9.08 -8.06 -11.67
CA SER A 63 -9.96 -9.00 -10.97
C SER A 63 -11.05 -8.34 -10.10
N ASP A 64 -11.06 -7.02 -9.92
CA ASP A 64 -12.02 -6.30 -9.06
C ASP A 64 -12.52 -4.97 -9.68
N ILE A 65 -13.02 -5.01 -10.92
CA ILE A 65 -13.98 -3.99 -11.38
C ILE A 65 -15.33 -4.40 -10.83
N GLY A 66 -15.54 -4.15 -9.53
CA GLY A 66 -16.72 -4.59 -8.82
C GLY A 66 -17.10 -3.77 -7.60
N GLN A 67 -16.43 -2.66 -7.27
CA GLN A 67 -16.84 -1.88 -6.10
C GLN A 67 -16.53 -0.39 -6.21
N ALA A 68 -17.17 0.28 -7.17
CA ALA A 68 -17.40 1.72 -7.11
C ALA A 68 -18.65 2.11 -7.95
N GLY A 69 -19.77 1.41 -7.72
CA GLY A 69 -21.09 1.87 -8.12
C GLY A 69 -21.72 2.70 -7.00
N ALA A 70 -21.19 3.88 -6.74
CA ALA A 70 -21.86 4.87 -5.92
C ALA A 70 -23.15 5.32 -6.64
N SER A 71 -24.31 5.13 -6.01
CA SER A 71 -25.30 6.19 -5.87
C SER A 71 -26.43 5.70 -4.97
N SER A 72 -26.52 6.26 -3.77
CA SER A 72 -27.73 6.20 -2.96
C SER A 72 -28.86 6.92 -3.70
N ASP A 73 -29.68 6.19 -4.46
CA ASP A 73 -30.94 6.73 -4.94
C ASP A 73 -31.99 6.55 -3.85
N ARG A 74 -32.32 7.68 -3.22
CA ARG A 74 -33.26 7.82 -2.11
C ARG A 74 -34.64 7.28 -2.49
N LEU A 75 -35.10 6.33 -1.70
CA LEU A 75 -36.50 5.94 -1.58
C LEU A 75 -37.31 7.13 -1.03
N ILE A 76 -38.19 7.71 -1.87
CA ILE A 76 -39.40 8.46 -1.46
C ILE A 76 -40.54 8.12 -2.40
#